data_AF-A0A6A3PMW1-F1
#
_entry.id   AF-A0A6A3PMW1-F1
#
_cell.length_a   1.000
_cell.length_b   1.000
_cell.length_c   1.000
_cell.angle_alpha   90.00
_cell.angle_beta   90.00
_cell.angle_gamma   90.00
#
_symmetry.space_group_name_H-M   'P 1'
#
loop_
_entity.id
_entity.type
_entity.pdbx_description
1 polymer ?
#
loop_
_entity_poly.entity_id
_entity_poly.type
_entity_poly.pdbx_seq_one_letter_code
_entity_poly.pdbx_strand_id
1 'polypeptide(L)'
;MEEELHGLQSKWTEQIPDKRTLTIAQRSAREKHKVFQTEVAHSELQEILLQQQLTFATLQSALLRAPLRSVGRDILKALHFDTHLGQSSEEREKSLLMHHARSLATVPSLVEKLVHWPINKVVAKTKSEDTPVTPRSQIDITGCQDCTLISSVFISEIPHTSLKAVYDAILRYFEDIPSWMKCHFGIEAKCTRLNNKESPAVYWRLKLKGGGVPASVNHVLCSELTQSYGMFHIDAITDDPLQPVSSNDLVQYGLNGITITPRKEPESDKIISVTLRWLVVYRYNLLPDDPTIKEELEIIRPILNGDLIPSAVCGYLQEQQQAST
;
A
#
# COMPACT_ATOMS: atom_id res chain seq x y z
N MET A 1 18.85 54.20 0.89
CA MET A 1 18.51 54.56 -0.51
C MET A 1 17.39 55.60 -0.62
N GLU A 2 16.36 55.60 0.25
CA GLU A 2 15.49 56.79 0.44
C GLU A 2 16.30 58.03 0.86
N GLU A 3 17.35 57.84 1.67
CA GLU A 3 18.32 58.89 2.02
C GLU A 3 19.08 59.44 0.81
N GLU A 4 19.37 58.63 -0.22
CA GLU A 4 20.01 59.11 -1.45
C GLU A 4 19.04 59.93 -2.30
N LEU A 5 17.77 59.53 -2.33
CA LEU A 5 16.71 60.27 -3.01
C LEU A 5 16.43 61.60 -2.30
N HIS A 6 16.47 61.61 -0.97
CA HIS A 6 16.37 62.81 -0.15
C HIS A 6 17.61 63.71 -0.30
N GLY A 7 18.80 63.14 -0.40
CA GLY A 7 20.05 63.86 -0.66
C GLY A 7 20.12 64.49 -2.05
N LEU A 8 19.60 63.80 -3.08
CA LEU A 8 19.44 64.34 -4.43
C LEU A 8 18.39 65.46 -4.48
N GLN A 9 17.28 65.31 -3.76
CA GLN A 9 16.27 66.37 -3.65
C GLN A 9 16.83 67.63 -2.99
N SER A 10 17.59 67.52 -1.90
CA SER A 10 18.25 68.66 -1.26
C SER A 10 19.24 69.35 -2.20
N LYS A 11 20.11 68.58 -2.89
CA LYS A 11 21.09 69.13 -3.84
C LYS A 11 20.46 69.84 -5.03
N TRP A 12 19.38 69.30 -5.59
CA TRP A 12 18.72 69.93 -6.74
C TRP A 12 17.95 71.19 -6.37
N THR A 13 17.46 71.27 -5.14
CA THR A 13 16.77 72.47 -4.63
C THR A 13 17.72 73.67 -4.54
N GLU A 14 19.02 73.44 -4.32
CA GLU A 14 20.04 74.49 -4.29
C GLU A 14 20.57 74.86 -5.68
N GLN A 15 20.56 73.93 -6.64
CA GLN A 15 21.27 74.08 -7.92
C GLN A 15 20.38 74.36 -9.14
N ILE A 16 19.06 74.12 -9.05
CA ILE A 16 18.12 74.33 -10.15
C ILE A 16 17.20 75.52 -9.84
N PRO A 17 17.46 76.71 -10.40
CA PRO A 17 16.68 77.92 -10.10
C PRO A 17 15.29 77.93 -10.75
N ASP A 18 15.08 77.19 -11.84
CA ASP A 18 13.75 77.06 -12.47
C ASP A 18 12.89 76.02 -11.74
N LYS A 19 11.82 76.51 -11.10
CA LYS A 19 10.88 75.72 -10.30
C LYS A 19 10.17 74.64 -11.13
N ARG A 20 9.91 74.90 -12.43
CA ARG A 20 9.25 73.94 -13.31
C ARG A 20 10.18 72.76 -13.62
N THR A 21 11.43 73.06 -13.99
CA THR A 21 12.47 72.05 -14.23
C THR A 21 12.77 71.22 -12.98
N LEU A 22 12.84 71.85 -11.80
CA LEU A 22 13.05 71.14 -10.53
C LEU A 22 11.92 70.12 -10.24
N THR A 23 10.67 70.52 -10.44
CA THR A 23 9.50 69.64 -10.20
C THR A 23 9.50 68.43 -11.14
N ILE A 24 9.88 68.64 -12.40
CA ILE A 24 10.01 67.56 -13.39
C ILE A 24 11.15 66.61 -13.00
N ALA A 25 12.32 67.13 -12.63
CA ALA A 25 13.46 66.32 -12.20
C ALA A 25 13.15 65.46 -10.97
N GLN A 26 12.48 66.04 -9.96
CA GLN A 26 12.06 65.31 -8.76
C GLN A 26 11.02 64.23 -9.08
N ARG A 27 10.08 64.49 -9.99
CA ARG A 27 9.09 63.52 -10.44
C ARG A 27 9.76 62.37 -11.20
N SER A 28 10.61 62.68 -12.17
CA SER A 28 11.34 61.67 -12.95
C SER A 28 12.26 60.82 -12.08
N ALA A 29 12.89 61.39 -11.04
CA ALA A 29 13.71 60.62 -10.10
C ALA A 29 12.87 59.63 -9.26
N ARG A 30 11.69 60.05 -8.79
CA ARG A 30 10.75 59.17 -8.08
C ARG A 30 10.21 58.06 -8.98
N GLU A 31 9.87 58.38 -10.23
CA GLU A 31 9.42 57.39 -11.21
C GLU A 31 10.54 56.40 -11.55
N LYS A 32 11.76 56.88 -11.81
CA LYS A 32 12.93 56.02 -12.05
C LYS A 32 13.23 55.10 -10.86
N HIS A 33 13.08 55.61 -9.63
CA HIS A 33 13.27 54.80 -8.43
C HIS A 33 12.24 53.67 -8.31
N LYS A 34 10.97 53.97 -8.55
CA LYS A 34 9.91 52.96 -8.57
C LYS A 34 10.17 51.88 -9.63
N VAL A 35 10.55 52.31 -10.84
CA VAL A 35 10.89 51.39 -11.94
C VAL A 35 12.07 50.49 -11.54
N PHE A 36 13.13 51.06 -10.99
CA PHE A 36 14.29 50.29 -10.53
C PHE A 36 13.92 49.25 -9.48
N GLN A 37 13.10 49.59 -8.48
CA GLN A 37 12.62 48.64 -7.48
C GLN A 37 11.81 47.50 -8.11
N THR A 38 10.94 47.81 -9.08
CA THR A 38 10.16 46.79 -9.78
C THR A 38 11.03 45.89 -10.66
N GLU A 39 12.06 46.43 -11.29
CA GLU A 39 13.02 45.64 -12.10
C GLU A 39 13.83 44.68 -11.22
N VAL A 40 14.32 45.14 -10.07
CA VAL A 40 15.04 44.27 -9.10
C VAL A 40 14.14 43.12 -8.64
N ALA A 41 12.93 43.43 -8.18
CA ALA A 41 11.98 42.40 -7.76
C ALA A 41 11.60 41.44 -8.91
N HIS A 42 11.48 41.95 -10.14
CA HIS A 42 11.23 41.12 -11.31
C HIS A 42 12.38 40.16 -11.60
N SER A 43 13.63 40.64 -11.53
CA SER A 43 14.82 39.79 -11.70
C SER A 43 14.91 38.71 -10.63
N GLU A 44 14.65 39.03 -9.36
CA GLU A 44 14.61 38.04 -8.28
C GLU A 44 13.54 36.97 -8.52
N LEU A 45 12.33 37.36 -8.94
CA LEU A 45 11.26 36.41 -9.26
C LEU A 45 11.61 35.52 -10.47
N GLN A 46 12.30 36.06 -11.48
CA GLN A 46 12.77 35.26 -12.62
C GLN A 46 13.80 34.20 -12.19
N GLU A 47 14.71 34.56 -11.28
CA GLU A 47 15.71 33.62 -10.76
C GLU A 47 15.04 32.48 -9.97
N ILE A 48 14.07 32.82 -9.11
CA ILE A 48 13.27 31.82 -8.37
C ILE A 48 12.51 30.91 -9.34
N LEU A 49 11.88 31.47 -10.38
CA LEU A 49 11.16 30.69 -11.39
C LEU A 49 12.09 29.71 -12.12
N LEU A 50 13.29 30.16 -12.49
CA LEU A 50 14.29 29.31 -13.14
C LEU A 50 14.71 28.16 -12.22
N GLN A 51 14.93 28.45 -10.93
CA GLN A 51 15.29 27.44 -9.94
C GLN A 51 14.17 26.41 -9.74
N GLN A 52 12.91 26.86 -9.69
CA GLN A 52 11.75 25.97 -9.65
C GLN A 52 11.68 25.06 -10.89
N GLN A 53 11.86 25.63 -12.08
CA GLN A 53 11.89 24.86 -13.34
C GLN A 53 12.98 23.79 -13.32
N LEU A 54 14.17 24.11 -12.81
CA LEU A 54 15.27 23.17 -12.67
C LEU A 54 14.93 22.03 -11.68
N THR A 55 14.30 22.34 -10.55
CA THR A 55 13.85 21.33 -9.58
C THR A 55 12.81 20.39 -10.20
N PHE A 56 11.80 20.92 -10.91
CA PHE A 56 10.80 20.10 -11.58
C PHE A 56 11.40 19.21 -12.66
N ALA A 57 12.31 19.74 -13.50
CA ALA A 57 13.00 18.94 -14.51
C ALA A 57 13.86 17.83 -13.87
N THR A 58 14.50 18.13 -12.73
CA THR A 58 15.28 17.13 -11.97
C THR A 58 14.39 16.03 -11.42
N LEU A 59 13.23 16.38 -10.84
CA LEU A 59 12.24 15.41 -10.36
C LEU A 59 11.68 14.57 -11.51
N GLN A 60 11.30 15.19 -12.64
CA GLN A 60 10.82 14.47 -13.82
C GLN A 60 11.88 13.50 -14.35
N SER A 61 13.14 13.93 -14.46
CA SER A 61 14.26 13.07 -14.86
C SER A 61 14.47 11.93 -13.87
N ALA A 62 14.41 12.19 -12.56
CA ALA A 62 14.52 11.17 -11.52
C ALA A 62 13.35 10.17 -11.60
N LEU A 63 12.12 10.64 -11.79
CA LEU A 63 10.92 9.81 -11.95
C LEU A 63 10.99 8.93 -13.21
N LEU A 64 11.46 9.48 -14.34
CA LEU A 64 11.63 8.73 -15.59
C LEU A 64 12.76 7.69 -15.52
N ARG A 65 13.80 7.97 -14.73
CA ARG A 65 14.94 7.05 -14.52
C ARG A 65 14.67 6.03 -13.41
N ALA A 66 13.82 6.38 -12.44
CA ALA A 66 13.36 5.46 -11.42
C ALA A 66 12.39 4.46 -12.06
N PRO A 67 12.52 3.15 -11.79
CA PRO A 67 11.53 2.19 -12.21
C PRO A 67 10.28 2.35 -11.32
N LEU A 68 9.45 3.37 -11.56
CA LEU A 68 8.16 3.62 -10.88
C LEU A 68 7.09 2.58 -11.21
N ARG A 69 7.48 1.38 -11.63
CA ARG A 69 6.54 0.30 -11.86
C ARG A 69 6.13 -0.25 -10.50
N SER A 70 5.05 0.30 -9.97
CA SER A 70 4.35 -0.33 -8.86
C SER A 70 3.80 -1.70 -9.30
N VAL A 71 4.00 -2.70 -8.46
CA VAL A 71 3.46 -4.05 -8.66
C VAL A 71 1.99 -4.17 -8.23
N GLY A 72 1.41 -3.14 -7.60
CA GLY A 72 0.05 -3.21 -7.06
C GLY A 72 -1.02 -3.58 -8.10
N ARG A 73 -0.91 -3.09 -9.34
CA ARG A 73 -1.81 -3.49 -10.44
C ARG A 73 -1.62 -4.94 -10.87
N ASP A 74 -0.37 -5.42 -10.88
CA ASP A 74 -0.06 -6.80 -11.24
C ASP A 74 -0.57 -7.77 -10.17
N ILE A 75 -0.41 -7.43 -8.89
CA ILE A 75 -0.97 -8.18 -7.74
C ILE A 75 -2.49 -8.18 -7.80
N LEU A 76 -3.12 -7.01 -7.97
CA LEU A 76 -4.58 -6.89 -8.07
C LEU A 76 -5.13 -7.74 -9.20
N LYS A 77 -4.54 -7.65 -10.41
CA LYS A 77 -4.97 -8.44 -11.57
C LYS A 77 -4.78 -9.94 -11.37
N ALA A 78 -3.75 -10.34 -10.61
CA ALA A 78 -3.45 -11.74 -10.35
C ALA A 78 -4.42 -12.35 -9.33
N LEU A 79 -4.78 -11.61 -8.29
CA LEU A 79 -5.55 -12.13 -7.16
C LEU A 79 -7.05 -11.83 -7.25
N HIS A 80 -7.44 -10.70 -7.84
CA HIS A 80 -8.86 -10.38 -7.98
C HIS A 80 -9.48 -11.12 -9.15
N PHE A 81 -10.30 -12.12 -8.86
CA PHE A 81 -10.88 -13.00 -9.86
C PHE A 81 -12.16 -12.45 -10.50
N ASP A 82 -12.71 -11.36 -9.96
CA ASP A 82 -13.97 -10.75 -10.39
C ASP A 82 -15.10 -11.78 -10.42
N THR A 83 -15.30 -12.44 -9.27
CA THR A 83 -16.30 -13.52 -9.14
C THR A 83 -17.69 -12.94 -8.96
N HIS A 84 -18.60 -13.30 -9.86
CA HIS A 84 -20.00 -12.85 -9.82
C HIS A 84 -20.87 -13.94 -9.23
N LEU A 85 -21.66 -13.60 -8.21
CA LEU A 85 -22.55 -14.55 -7.54
C LEU A 85 -23.96 -14.51 -8.15
N GLY A 86 -24.56 -15.69 -8.31
CA GLY A 86 -25.94 -15.83 -8.78
C GLY A 86 -26.99 -15.44 -7.74
N GLN A 87 -28.26 -15.54 -8.13
CA GLN A 87 -29.41 -15.20 -7.28
C GLN A 87 -29.91 -16.40 -6.46
N SER A 88 -29.62 -17.63 -6.89
CA SER A 88 -30.01 -18.84 -6.14
C SER A 88 -28.86 -19.39 -5.29
N SER A 89 -29.18 -20.10 -4.20
CA SER A 89 -28.16 -20.71 -3.34
C SER A 89 -27.24 -21.68 -4.10
N GLU A 90 -27.77 -22.40 -5.09
CA GLU A 90 -27.02 -23.37 -5.88
C GLU A 90 -26.04 -22.70 -6.84
N GLU A 91 -26.48 -21.65 -7.56
CA GLU A 91 -25.63 -20.86 -8.45
C GLU A 91 -24.48 -20.19 -7.69
N ARG A 92 -24.77 -19.70 -6.49
CA ARG A 92 -23.79 -19.05 -5.61
C ARG A 92 -22.73 -20.05 -5.17
N GLU A 93 -23.15 -21.21 -4.66
CA GLU A 93 -22.21 -22.25 -4.24
C GLU A 93 -21.37 -22.74 -5.42
N LYS A 94 -21.98 -22.96 -6.59
CA LYS A 94 -21.26 -23.30 -7.82
C LYS A 94 -20.18 -22.26 -8.17
N SER A 95 -20.51 -20.97 -8.07
CA SER A 95 -19.57 -19.88 -8.36
C SER A 95 -18.41 -19.83 -7.35
N LEU A 96 -18.71 -20.03 -6.07
CA LEU A 96 -17.70 -20.14 -5.01
C LEU A 96 -16.79 -21.36 -5.19
N LEU A 97 -17.33 -22.51 -5.60
CA LEU A 97 -16.54 -23.71 -5.90
C LEU A 97 -15.63 -23.52 -7.13
N MET A 98 -16.11 -22.82 -8.16
CA MET A 98 -15.26 -22.43 -9.31
C MET A 98 -14.14 -21.47 -8.88
N HIS A 99 -14.46 -20.49 -8.02
CA HIS A 99 -13.46 -19.58 -7.44
C HIS A 99 -12.41 -20.36 -6.64
N HIS A 100 -12.84 -21.32 -5.83
CA HIS A 100 -11.95 -22.18 -5.05
C HIS A 100 -11.01 -22.98 -5.96
N ALA A 101 -11.55 -23.70 -6.94
CA ALA A 101 -10.75 -24.47 -7.89
C ALA A 101 -9.72 -23.60 -8.64
N ARG A 102 -10.11 -22.39 -9.06
CA ARG A 102 -9.21 -21.42 -9.69
C ARG A 102 -8.12 -20.94 -8.72
N SER A 103 -8.46 -20.72 -7.46
CA SER A 103 -7.53 -20.28 -6.42
C SER A 103 -6.41 -21.30 -6.25
N LEU A 104 -6.77 -22.57 -6.06
CA LEU A 104 -5.82 -23.67 -5.88
C LEU A 104 -4.89 -23.82 -7.10
N ALA A 105 -5.45 -23.73 -8.30
CA ALA A 105 -4.69 -23.93 -9.54
C ALA A 105 -3.71 -22.79 -9.86
N THR A 106 -3.99 -21.54 -9.45
CA THR A 106 -3.27 -20.37 -9.97
C THR A 106 -2.46 -19.64 -8.91
N VAL A 107 -3.00 -19.45 -7.71
CA VAL A 107 -2.40 -18.59 -6.66
C VAL A 107 -0.99 -19.03 -6.29
N PRO A 108 -0.67 -20.33 -6.10
CA PRO A 108 0.69 -20.73 -5.75
C PRO A 108 1.75 -20.25 -6.76
N SER A 109 1.45 -20.42 -8.05
CA SER A 109 2.36 -20.00 -9.13
C SER A 109 2.44 -18.48 -9.28
N LEU A 110 1.35 -17.76 -9.00
CA LEU A 110 1.27 -16.31 -9.08
C LEU A 110 2.05 -15.65 -7.96
N VAL A 111 1.90 -16.16 -6.72
CA VAL A 111 2.66 -15.70 -5.56
C VAL A 111 4.14 -15.89 -5.82
N GLU A 112 4.59 -17.06 -6.26
CA GLU A 112 6.00 -17.31 -6.56
C GLU A 112 6.55 -16.31 -7.59
N LYS A 113 5.83 -16.09 -8.71
CA LYS A 113 6.25 -15.14 -9.76
C LYS A 113 6.35 -13.70 -9.26
N LEU A 114 5.36 -13.24 -8.50
CA LEU A 114 5.26 -11.85 -8.04
C LEU A 114 6.16 -11.55 -6.85
N VAL A 115 6.52 -12.55 -6.07
CA VAL A 115 7.47 -12.43 -4.97
C VAL A 115 8.91 -12.27 -5.49
N HIS A 116 9.27 -12.99 -6.54
CA HIS A 116 10.61 -12.91 -7.13
C HIS A 116 10.91 -11.59 -7.85
N TRP A 117 9.91 -10.90 -8.40
CA TRP A 117 10.14 -9.71 -9.23
C TRP A 117 10.63 -8.45 -8.46
N PRO A 118 10.01 -8.03 -7.35
CA PRO A 118 10.48 -6.91 -6.53
C PRO A 118 11.79 -7.26 -5.81
N ILE A 119 11.89 -8.50 -5.31
CA ILE A 119 13.01 -8.92 -4.46
C ILE A 119 14.29 -9.15 -5.28
N ASN A 120 14.20 -9.63 -6.52
CA ASN A 120 15.38 -9.77 -7.38
C ASN A 120 16.01 -8.45 -7.84
N LYS A 121 15.28 -7.32 -7.80
CA LYS A 121 15.87 -6.00 -8.09
C LYS A 121 16.86 -5.53 -7.03
N VAL A 122 16.79 -6.10 -5.81
CA VAL A 122 17.71 -5.81 -4.70
C VAL A 122 18.68 -6.98 -4.44
N VAL A 123 18.36 -8.19 -4.90
CA VAL A 123 19.14 -9.44 -4.69
C VAL A 123 20.15 -9.73 -5.82
N ALA A 124 20.85 -8.70 -6.30
CA ALA A 124 22.07 -8.93 -7.09
C ALA A 124 23.25 -9.48 -6.24
N LYS A 125 23.06 -9.81 -4.94
CA LYS A 125 24.17 -10.11 -4.01
C LYS A 125 24.03 -11.30 -3.04
N THR A 126 22.97 -12.10 -3.06
CA THR A 126 22.90 -13.28 -2.17
C THR A 126 22.34 -14.49 -2.91
N LYS A 127 23.24 -15.25 -3.55
CA LYS A 127 22.96 -16.57 -4.08
C LYS A 127 23.53 -17.62 -3.13
N SER A 128 22.69 -18.12 -2.22
CA SER A 128 22.72 -19.53 -1.81
C SER A 128 21.35 -19.90 -1.24
N GLU A 129 20.77 -20.98 -1.75
CA GLU A 129 19.50 -21.56 -1.27
C GLU A 129 19.60 -22.09 0.19
N ASP A 130 20.81 -22.10 0.75
CA ASP A 130 21.14 -22.60 2.09
C ASP A 130 21.08 -21.54 3.21
N THR A 131 20.85 -20.27 2.90
CA THR A 131 20.80 -19.21 3.93
C THR A 131 19.38 -18.94 4.44
N PRO A 132 19.18 -18.74 5.76
CA PRO A 132 17.88 -18.35 6.29
C PRO A 132 17.35 -17.10 5.58
N VAL A 133 16.10 -17.14 5.14
CA VAL A 133 15.46 -15.99 4.52
C VAL A 133 15.29 -14.90 5.57
N THR A 134 16.05 -13.82 5.40
CA THR A 134 15.83 -12.60 6.19
C THR A 134 14.43 -12.06 5.88
N PRO A 135 13.60 -11.75 6.90
CA PRO A 135 12.30 -11.14 6.68
C PRO A 135 12.42 -9.87 5.83
N ARG A 136 11.60 -9.77 4.78
CA ARG A 136 11.63 -8.63 3.84
C ARG A 136 10.22 -8.27 3.42
N SER A 137 9.90 -7.00 3.51
CA SER A 137 8.69 -6.39 2.97
C SER A 137 9.05 -5.30 1.96
N GLN A 138 8.22 -5.19 0.92
CA GLN A 138 8.24 -4.07 -0.01
C GLN A 138 6.81 -3.54 -0.16
N ILE A 139 6.59 -2.34 0.36
CA ILE A 139 5.32 -1.61 0.22
C ILE A 139 5.40 -0.75 -1.03
N ASP A 140 4.35 -0.80 -1.85
CA ASP A 140 4.20 0.01 -3.06
C ASP A 140 2.83 0.70 -3.06
N ILE A 141 2.80 1.96 -3.51
CA ILE A 141 1.59 2.75 -3.70
C ILE A 141 1.40 2.99 -5.20
N THR A 142 0.20 2.69 -5.70
CA THR A 142 -0.14 2.84 -7.12
C THR A 142 -1.29 3.82 -7.30
N GLY A 143 -1.04 4.92 -8.01
CA GLY A 143 -2.12 5.75 -8.54
C GLY A 143 -2.77 5.08 -9.75
N CYS A 144 -4.09 4.92 -9.69
CA CYS A 144 -4.93 4.56 -10.82
C CYS A 144 -5.69 5.78 -11.34
N GLN A 145 -6.54 5.58 -12.35
CA GLN A 145 -7.31 6.67 -12.94
C GLN A 145 -8.29 7.30 -11.93
N ASP A 146 -8.87 6.47 -11.07
CA ASP A 146 -9.97 6.79 -10.17
C ASP A 146 -9.78 6.22 -8.76
N CYS A 147 -8.62 5.61 -8.47
CA CYS A 147 -8.38 4.91 -7.21
C CYS A 147 -6.90 4.85 -6.84
N THR A 148 -6.63 4.39 -5.62
CA THR A 148 -5.27 4.12 -5.13
C THR A 148 -5.17 2.68 -4.69
N LEU A 149 -4.06 2.03 -5.05
CA LEU A 149 -3.70 0.70 -4.55
C LEU A 149 -2.53 0.82 -3.60
N ILE A 150 -2.67 0.35 -2.37
CA ILE A 150 -1.55 0.13 -1.46
C ILE A 150 -1.30 -1.37 -1.41
N SER A 151 -0.12 -1.80 -1.84
CA SER A 151 0.25 -3.21 -1.92
C SER A 151 1.52 -3.50 -1.13
N SER A 152 1.66 -4.74 -0.68
CA SER A 152 2.92 -5.24 -0.14
C SER A 152 3.23 -6.66 -0.60
N VAL A 153 4.51 -6.91 -0.79
CA VAL A 153 5.10 -8.23 -0.96
C VAL A 153 5.97 -8.50 0.27
N PHE A 154 5.71 -9.60 0.95
CA PHE A 154 6.42 -10.01 2.16
C PHE A 154 6.93 -11.46 2.06
N ILE A 155 8.16 -11.70 2.49
CA ILE A 155 8.69 -13.04 2.74
C ILE A 155 9.29 -13.10 4.14
N SER A 156 9.05 -14.21 4.85
CA SER A 156 9.71 -14.51 6.12
C SER A 156 9.87 -16.02 6.31
N GLU A 157 10.70 -16.42 7.27
CA GLU A 157 10.77 -17.80 7.77
C GLU A 157 10.08 -17.90 9.13
N ILE A 158 9.20 -18.90 9.24
CA ILE A 158 8.63 -19.34 10.52
C ILE A 158 9.48 -20.51 11.02
N PRO A 159 10.19 -20.37 12.16
CA PRO A 159 11.08 -21.41 12.68
C PRO A 159 10.28 -22.55 13.32
N HIS A 160 9.59 -23.34 12.50
CA HIS A 160 8.77 -24.48 12.93
C HIS A 160 8.95 -25.67 11.97
N THR A 161 8.96 -26.88 12.54
CA THR A 161 9.28 -28.12 11.80
C THR A 161 8.04 -28.79 11.19
N SER A 162 6.83 -28.30 11.51
CA SER A 162 5.57 -28.83 10.96
C SER A 162 4.89 -27.81 10.07
N LEU A 163 4.79 -28.12 8.77
CA LEU A 163 4.03 -27.35 7.79
C LEU A 163 2.55 -27.25 8.20
N LYS A 164 1.97 -28.36 8.66
CA LYS A 164 0.57 -28.41 9.09
C LYS A 164 0.30 -27.46 10.26
N ALA A 165 1.16 -27.45 11.27
CA ALA A 165 0.98 -26.56 12.42
C ALA A 165 1.03 -25.08 12.01
N VAL A 166 1.95 -24.71 11.10
CA VAL A 166 2.02 -23.35 10.54
C VAL A 166 0.78 -23.02 9.71
N TYR A 167 0.30 -23.96 8.91
CA TYR A 167 -0.95 -23.81 8.15
C TYR A 167 -2.14 -23.56 9.09
N ASP A 168 -2.33 -24.38 10.12
CA ASP A 168 -3.42 -24.27 11.08
C ASP A 168 -3.35 -22.93 11.85
N ALA A 169 -2.13 -22.46 12.19
CA ALA A 169 -1.93 -21.16 12.81
C ALA A 169 -2.28 -19.97 11.89
N ILE A 170 -2.00 -20.06 10.59
CA ILE A 170 -2.41 -19.02 9.62
C ILE A 170 -3.93 -19.04 9.41
N LEU A 171 -4.54 -20.22 9.39
CA LEU A 171 -6.00 -20.34 9.32
C LEU A 171 -6.65 -19.62 10.51
N ARG A 172 -6.14 -19.86 11.71
CA ARG A 172 -6.58 -19.18 12.93
C ARG A 172 -6.36 -17.67 12.88
N TYR A 173 -5.25 -17.19 12.32
CA TYR A 173 -5.02 -15.76 12.11
C TYR A 173 -6.14 -15.08 11.32
N PHE A 174 -6.70 -15.76 10.32
CA PHE A 174 -7.85 -15.24 9.57
C PHE A 174 -9.19 -15.39 10.32
N GLU A 175 -9.35 -16.42 11.14
CA GLU A 175 -10.52 -16.55 12.01
C GLU A 175 -10.57 -15.45 13.08
N ASP A 176 -9.41 -15.06 13.60
CA ASP A 176 -9.23 -14.08 14.68
C ASP A 176 -9.10 -12.62 14.19
N ILE A 177 -9.47 -12.31 12.93
CA ILE A 177 -9.51 -10.94 12.39
C ILE A 177 -10.14 -9.93 13.36
N PRO A 178 -11.34 -10.18 13.92
CA PRO A 178 -11.95 -9.28 14.88
C PRO A 178 -11.08 -8.96 16.09
N SER A 179 -10.41 -9.98 16.62
CA SER A 179 -9.61 -9.90 17.85
C SER A 179 -8.36 -9.06 17.64
N TRP A 180 -7.58 -9.36 16.59
CA TRP A 180 -6.35 -8.61 16.32
C TRP A 180 -6.62 -7.21 15.78
N MET A 181 -7.72 -6.99 15.03
CA MET A 181 -8.11 -5.65 14.58
C MET A 181 -8.37 -4.72 15.76
N LYS A 182 -9.09 -5.23 16.77
CA LYS A 182 -9.37 -4.49 17.99
C LYS A 182 -8.10 -4.26 18.82
N CYS A 183 -7.28 -5.29 18.98
CA CYS A 183 -6.07 -5.24 19.82
C CYS A 183 -5.00 -4.28 19.25
N HIS A 184 -4.72 -4.36 17.95
CA HIS A 184 -3.60 -3.65 17.33
C HIS A 184 -3.99 -2.29 16.73
N PHE A 185 -5.24 -2.14 16.28
CA PHE A 185 -5.67 -0.92 15.59
C PHE A 185 -6.80 -0.18 16.31
N GLY A 186 -7.37 -0.75 17.39
CA GLY A 186 -8.56 -0.18 18.02
C GLY A 186 -9.79 -0.17 17.09
N ILE A 187 -9.78 -0.99 16.03
CA ILE A 187 -10.86 -1.07 15.04
C ILE A 187 -11.82 -2.17 15.47
N GLU A 188 -13.10 -1.84 15.57
CA GLU A 188 -14.16 -2.82 15.75
C GLU A 188 -14.43 -3.52 14.42
N ALA A 189 -14.02 -4.79 14.35
CA ALA A 189 -14.27 -5.64 13.20
C ALA A 189 -15.31 -6.72 13.52
N LYS A 190 -16.19 -7.01 12.57
CA LYS A 190 -17.15 -8.11 12.65
C LYS A 190 -17.12 -8.94 11.37
N CYS A 191 -16.84 -10.23 11.51
CA CYS A 191 -16.92 -11.21 10.42
C CYS A 191 -18.26 -11.96 10.52
N THR A 192 -19.04 -12.01 9.44
CA THR A 192 -20.30 -12.75 9.37
C THR A 192 -20.27 -13.71 8.18
N ARG A 193 -20.30 -15.02 8.42
CA ARG A 193 -20.35 -16.02 7.34
C ARG A 193 -21.68 -15.91 6.57
N LEU A 194 -21.60 -15.96 5.24
CA LEU A 194 -22.70 -15.74 4.31
C LEU A 194 -23.05 -16.98 3.47
N ASN A 195 -22.28 -18.06 3.59
CA ASN A 195 -22.55 -19.33 2.92
C ASN A 195 -22.52 -20.52 3.89
N ASN A 196 -22.69 -21.71 3.33
CA ASN A 196 -22.76 -22.93 4.10
C ASN A 196 -21.45 -23.22 4.86
N LYS A 197 -21.55 -23.82 6.06
CA LYS A 197 -20.41 -24.14 6.92
C LYS A 197 -19.48 -25.17 6.33
N GLU A 198 -20.03 -26.13 5.58
CA GLU A 198 -19.28 -27.21 4.95
C GLU A 198 -18.67 -26.82 3.59
N SER A 199 -18.98 -25.63 3.07
CA SER A 199 -18.38 -25.15 1.81
C SER A 199 -16.87 -24.93 1.99
N PRO A 200 -16.03 -25.43 1.06
CA PRO A 200 -14.57 -25.23 1.11
C PRO A 200 -14.16 -23.78 0.81
N ALA A 201 -15.03 -23.02 0.15
CA ALA A 201 -14.86 -21.58 -0.04
C ALA A 201 -15.59 -20.84 1.09
N VAL A 202 -14.85 -20.30 2.06
CA VAL A 202 -15.48 -19.59 3.18
C VAL A 202 -15.86 -18.19 2.72
N TYR A 203 -17.16 -17.96 2.50
CA TYR A 203 -17.69 -16.67 2.08
C TYR A 203 -18.26 -15.90 3.27
N TRP A 204 -17.79 -14.68 3.50
CA TRP A 204 -18.13 -13.91 4.69
C TRP A 204 -18.08 -12.40 4.43
N ARG A 205 -18.73 -11.64 5.31
CA ARG A 205 -18.73 -10.18 5.31
C ARG A 205 -17.92 -9.63 6.47
N LEU A 206 -16.93 -8.79 6.14
CA LEU A 206 -16.21 -7.94 7.07
C LEU A 206 -16.96 -6.62 7.22
N LYS A 207 -17.17 -6.18 8.46
CA LYS A 207 -17.55 -4.79 8.76
C LYS A 207 -16.53 -4.18 9.69
N LEU A 208 -16.01 -3.02 9.33
CA LEU A 208 -15.06 -2.23 10.10
C LEU A 208 -15.72 -0.95 10.59
N LYS A 209 -15.51 -0.63 11.86
CA LYS A 209 -15.94 0.61 12.53
C LYS A 209 -14.89 1.06 13.53
N GLY A 210 -14.88 2.34 13.90
CA GLY A 210 -13.99 2.86 14.95
C GLY A 210 -12.86 3.72 14.38
N GLY A 211 -11.63 3.51 14.85
CA GLY A 211 -10.48 4.40 14.64
C GLY A 211 -9.90 4.49 13.23
N GLY A 212 -10.44 3.75 12.26
CA GLY A 212 -10.06 3.82 10.84
C GLY A 212 -11.27 4.07 9.94
N VAL A 213 -11.06 4.13 8.63
CA VAL A 213 -12.15 4.35 7.68
C VAL A 213 -13.17 3.20 7.75
N PRO A 214 -14.47 3.48 7.98
CA PRO A 214 -15.49 2.44 7.99
C PRO A 214 -15.57 1.74 6.64
N ALA A 215 -15.68 0.42 6.68
CA ALA A 215 -15.74 -0.40 5.47
C ALA A 215 -16.69 -1.57 5.67
N SER A 216 -17.36 -1.99 4.60
CA SER A 216 -18.10 -3.25 4.55
C SER A 216 -17.64 -4.00 3.32
N VAL A 217 -17.05 -5.19 3.47
CA VAL A 217 -16.47 -5.92 2.34
C VAL A 217 -16.91 -7.38 2.42
N ASN A 218 -17.29 -7.96 1.28
CA ASN A 218 -17.54 -9.39 1.19
C ASN A 218 -16.26 -10.08 0.70
N HIS A 219 -15.80 -11.07 1.46
CA HIS A 219 -14.60 -11.84 1.17
C HIS A 219 -14.92 -13.31 0.95
N VAL A 220 -14.15 -13.92 0.06
CA VAL A 220 -14.05 -15.37 -0.05
C VAL A 220 -12.64 -15.79 0.34
N LEU A 221 -12.55 -16.73 1.28
CA LEU A 221 -11.30 -17.38 1.68
C LEU A 221 -11.27 -18.80 1.10
N CYS A 222 -10.21 -19.12 0.37
CA CYS A 222 -9.90 -20.45 -0.12
C CYS A 222 -8.52 -20.86 0.39
N SER A 223 -8.36 -22.10 0.79
CA SER A 223 -7.09 -22.59 1.34
C SER A 223 -6.91 -24.07 1.06
N GLU A 224 -5.67 -24.48 0.86
CA GLU A 224 -5.31 -25.88 0.67
C GLU A 224 -3.99 -26.17 1.37
N LEU A 225 -3.93 -27.33 2.03
CA LEU A 225 -2.71 -27.91 2.55
C LEU A 225 -2.40 -29.19 1.78
N THR A 226 -1.22 -29.24 1.17
CA THR A 226 -0.66 -30.44 0.56
C THR A 226 0.54 -30.93 1.38
N GLN A 227 1.21 -31.98 0.89
CA GLN A 227 2.44 -32.46 1.52
C GLN A 227 3.63 -31.50 1.29
N SER A 228 3.59 -30.66 0.24
CA SER A 228 4.71 -29.83 -0.18
C SER A 228 4.49 -28.34 0.00
N TYR A 229 3.25 -27.89 0.16
CA TYR A 229 2.94 -26.48 0.41
C TYR A 229 1.58 -26.32 1.11
N GLY A 230 1.37 -25.15 1.70
CA GLY A 230 0.06 -24.63 2.04
C GLY A 230 -0.20 -23.34 1.28
N MET A 231 -1.46 -23.04 0.97
CA MET A 231 -1.85 -21.80 0.31
C MET A 231 -3.11 -21.20 0.94
N PHE A 232 -3.23 -19.88 0.86
CA PHE A 232 -4.42 -19.13 1.23
C PHE A 232 -4.69 -18.06 0.19
N HIS A 233 -5.95 -17.86 -0.15
CA HIS A 233 -6.39 -16.81 -1.05
C HIS A 233 -7.61 -16.12 -0.44
N ILE A 234 -7.48 -14.82 -0.18
CA ILE A 234 -8.60 -13.96 0.18
C ILE A 234 -8.83 -13.00 -0.98
N ASP A 235 -10.00 -13.13 -1.61
CA ASP A 235 -10.46 -12.19 -2.63
C ASP A 235 -11.71 -11.45 -2.14
N ALA A 236 -12.04 -10.34 -2.79
CA ALA A 236 -13.27 -9.60 -2.60
C ALA A 236 -14.32 -10.02 -3.65
N ILE A 237 -15.57 -10.19 -3.20
CA ILE A 237 -16.72 -10.39 -4.09
C ILE A 237 -17.52 -9.09 -4.10
N THR A 238 -17.36 -8.34 -5.19
CA THR A 238 -18.01 -7.04 -5.40
C THR A 238 -19.37 -7.16 -6.09
N ASP A 239 -19.57 -8.24 -6.87
CA ASP A 239 -20.84 -8.55 -7.53
C ASP A 239 -21.58 -9.67 -6.79
N ASP A 240 -22.38 -9.26 -5.80
CA ASP A 240 -23.34 -10.10 -5.11
C ASP A 240 -24.72 -9.41 -5.07
N PRO A 241 -25.70 -9.85 -5.88
CA PRO A 241 -27.05 -9.29 -5.90
C PRO A 241 -27.82 -9.43 -4.57
N LEU A 242 -27.52 -10.44 -3.75
CA LEU A 242 -28.22 -10.70 -2.48
C LEU A 242 -27.55 -10.03 -1.28
N GLN A 243 -26.24 -9.79 -1.37
CA GLN A 243 -25.45 -9.13 -0.34
C GLN A 243 -24.63 -8.00 -0.96
N PRO A 244 -25.27 -6.96 -1.50
CA PRO A 244 -24.55 -5.88 -2.15
C PRO A 244 -23.64 -5.15 -1.16
N VAL A 245 -22.55 -4.63 -1.69
CA VAL A 245 -21.61 -3.73 -1.02
C VAL A 245 -21.55 -2.44 -1.82
N SER A 246 -21.43 -1.31 -1.13
CA SER A 246 -21.35 -0.01 -1.77
C SER A 246 -20.05 0.11 -2.57
N SER A 247 -20.16 0.42 -3.86
CA SER A 247 -19.01 0.71 -4.71
C SER A 247 -18.36 2.05 -4.39
N ASN A 248 -19.01 2.88 -3.58
CA ASN A 248 -18.60 4.25 -3.26
C ASN A 248 -17.92 4.36 -1.89
N ASP A 249 -17.76 3.24 -1.18
CA ASP A 249 -17.05 3.22 0.09
C ASP A 249 -15.57 3.60 -0.16
N LEU A 250 -15.00 4.41 0.73
CA LEU A 250 -13.63 4.92 0.59
C LEU A 250 -12.61 3.79 0.55
N VAL A 251 -12.74 2.82 1.48
CA VAL A 251 -12.05 1.54 1.42
C VAL A 251 -12.94 0.57 0.67
N GLN A 252 -12.52 0.17 -0.53
CA GLN A 252 -13.34 -0.74 -1.33
C GLN A 252 -13.13 -2.19 -0.90
N TYR A 253 -11.87 -2.64 -0.83
CA TYR A 253 -11.51 -3.97 -0.36
C TYR A 253 -10.00 -4.16 -0.17
N GLY A 254 -9.63 -5.15 0.65
CA GLY A 254 -8.28 -5.73 0.70
C GLY A 254 -8.31 -7.18 0.25
N LEU A 255 -7.26 -7.64 -0.44
CA LEU A 255 -7.14 -9.03 -0.89
C LEU A 255 -5.71 -9.51 -0.73
N ASN A 256 -5.54 -10.82 -0.56
CA ASN A 256 -4.24 -11.41 -0.32
C ASN A 256 -4.08 -12.81 -0.91
N GLY A 257 -2.82 -13.16 -1.17
CA GLY A 257 -2.40 -14.50 -1.56
C GLY A 257 -1.21 -14.90 -0.70
N ILE A 258 -1.29 -16.06 -0.06
CA ILE A 258 -0.22 -16.61 0.77
C ILE A 258 0.19 -17.97 0.24
N THR A 259 1.49 -18.22 0.22
CA THR A 259 2.04 -19.58 0.11
C THR A 259 3.01 -19.85 1.25
N ILE A 260 2.94 -21.06 1.79
CA ILE A 260 3.90 -21.58 2.75
C ILE A 260 4.55 -22.84 2.19
N THR A 261 5.88 -22.93 2.29
CA THR A 261 6.63 -24.09 1.80
C THR A 261 7.63 -24.55 2.87
N PRO A 262 7.76 -25.86 3.13
CA PRO A 262 8.74 -26.36 4.07
C PRO A 262 10.15 -26.12 3.53
N ARG A 263 11.03 -25.60 4.36
CA ARG A 263 12.47 -25.61 4.13
C ARG A 263 13.05 -26.83 4.80
N LYS A 264 13.78 -27.63 4.04
CA LYS A 264 14.38 -28.87 4.51
C LYS A 264 15.88 -28.72 4.67
N GLU A 265 16.43 -29.41 5.65
CA GLU A 265 17.88 -29.55 5.80
C GLU A 265 18.45 -30.41 4.66
N PRO A 266 19.51 -29.95 3.97
CA PRO A 266 20.06 -30.65 2.80
C PRO A 266 20.45 -32.11 3.04
N GLU A 267 20.91 -32.44 4.26
CA GLU A 267 21.46 -33.75 4.58
C GLU A 267 20.41 -34.75 5.11
N SER A 268 19.31 -34.27 5.71
CA SER A 268 18.39 -35.14 6.45
C SER A 268 16.95 -35.14 5.93
N ASP A 269 16.62 -34.30 4.95
CA ASP A 269 15.26 -34.04 4.44
C ASP A 269 14.27 -33.61 5.55
N LYS A 270 14.77 -33.30 6.76
CA LYS A 270 13.95 -32.82 7.88
C LYS A 270 13.57 -31.38 7.64
N ILE A 271 12.30 -31.06 7.90
CA ILE A 271 11.81 -29.69 7.86
C ILE A 271 12.41 -28.93 9.05
N ILE A 272 13.11 -27.85 8.77
CA ILE A 272 13.76 -26.99 9.77
C ILE A 272 13.00 -25.67 9.97
N SER A 273 12.34 -25.18 8.93
CA SER A 273 11.50 -23.98 8.98
C SER A 273 10.43 -24.04 7.89
N VAL A 274 9.49 -23.10 7.92
CA VAL A 274 8.48 -22.92 6.88
C VAL A 274 8.63 -21.51 6.31
N THR A 275 8.90 -21.41 5.01
CA THR A 275 8.97 -20.13 4.32
C THR A 275 7.56 -19.63 4.04
N LEU A 276 7.23 -18.45 4.57
CA LEU A 276 6.00 -17.71 4.32
C LEU A 276 6.22 -16.67 3.23
N ARG A 277 5.39 -16.69 2.19
CA ARG A 277 5.32 -15.65 1.16
C ARG A 277 3.91 -15.07 1.16
N TRP A 278 3.81 -13.75 1.20
CA TRP A 278 2.53 -13.06 1.33
C TRP A 278 2.47 -11.87 0.37
N LEU A 279 1.43 -11.85 -0.46
CA LEU A 279 1.01 -10.71 -1.25
C LEU A 279 -0.24 -10.12 -0.65
N VAL A 280 -0.29 -8.79 -0.52
CA VAL A 280 -1.50 -8.08 -0.10
C VAL A 280 -1.69 -6.82 -0.94
N VAL A 281 -2.93 -6.49 -1.25
CA VAL A 281 -3.29 -5.21 -1.88
C VAL A 281 -4.62 -4.71 -1.33
N TYR A 282 -4.66 -3.42 -1.03
CA TYR A 282 -5.85 -2.67 -0.64
C TYR A 282 -6.19 -1.68 -1.74
N ARG A 283 -7.47 -1.63 -2.12
CA ARG A 283 -8.01 -0.67 -3.08
C ARG A 283 -8.85 0.38 -2.35
N TYR A 284 -8.51 1.64 -2.58
CA TYR A 284 -9.19 2.81 -2.04
C TYR A 284 -9.80 3.64 -3.17
N ASN A 285 -11.06 4.06 -3.03
CA ASN A 285 -11.73 5.01 -3.92
C ASN A 285 -11.28 6.46 -3.66
N LEU A 286 -9.97 6.66 -3.58
CA LEU A 286 -9.31 7.93 -3.31
C LEU A 286 -8.09 8.06 -4.21
N LEU A 287 -7.75 9.29 -4.58
CA LEU A 287 -6.52 9.58 -5.32
C LEU A 287 -5.31 9.63 -4.35
N PRO A 288 -4.08 9.40 -4.84
CA PRO A 288 -2.90 9.31 -3.97
C PRO A 288 -2.56 10.59 -3.19
N ASP A 289 -3.07 11.74 -3.63
CA ASP A 289 -2.90 13.05 -2.98
C ASP A 289 -3.90 13.30 -1.85
N ASP A 290 -4.91 12.43 -1.71
CA ASP A 290 -5.87 12.52 -0.60
C ASP A 290 -5.18 12.20 0.74
N PRO A 291 -5.31 13.08 1.76
CA PRO A 291 -4.63 12.88 3.05
C PRO A 291 -5.05 11.59 3.77
N THR A 292 -6.27 11.09 3.53
CA THR A 292 -6.76 9.85 4.14
C THR A 292 -5.93 8.64 3.71
N ILE A 293 -5.35 8.64 2.49
CA ILE A 293 -4.43 7.58 2.05
C ILE A 293 -3.21 7.48 2.96
N LYS A 294 -2.68 8.62 3.40
CA LYS A 294 -1.51 8.65 4.29
C LYS A 294 -1.86 8.15 5.69
N GLU A 295 -3.02 8.56 6.22
CA GLU A 295 -3.50 8.10 7.53
C GLU A 295 -3.74 6.60 7.54
N GLU A 296 -4.43 6.09 6.51
CA GLU A 296 -4.68 4.67 6.32
C GLU A 296 -3.38 3.88 6.20
N LEU A 297 -2.41 4.37 5.42
CA LEU A 297 -1.10 3.73 5.29
C LEU A 297 -0.40 3.55 6.65
N GLU A 298 -0.45 4.54 7.54
CA GLU A 298 0.13 4.40 8.88
C GLU A 298 -0.61 3.37 9.74
N ILE A 299 -1.94 3.30 9.63
CA ILE A 299 -2.76 2.31 10.35
C ILE A 299 -2.43 0.90 9.86
N ILE A 300 -2.43 0.65 8.54
CA ILE A 300 -2.24 -0.70 7.99
C ILE A 300 -0.77 -1.09 7.83
N ARG A 301 0.18 -0.20 8.14
CA ARG A 301 1.62 -0.46 8.02
C ARG A 301 2.07 -1.76 8.72
N PRO A 302 1.62 -2.11 9.94
CA PRO A 302 2.02 -3.39 10.57
C PRO A 302 1.54 -4.63 9.82
N ILE A 303 0.43 -4.53 9.10
CA ILE A 303 -0.05 -5.59 8.19
C ILE A 303 0.87 -5.65 6.98
N LEU A 304 1.12 -4.51 6.33
CA LEU A 304 1.91 -4.43 5.10
C LEU A 304 3.39 -4.79 5.31
N ASN A 305 3.98 -4.45 6.45
CA ASN A 305 5.35 -4.80 6.79
C ASN A 305 5.54 -6.30 7.03
N GLY A 306 4.45 -7.04 7.23
CA GLY A 306 4.52 -8.44 7.62
C GLY A 306 4.83 -8.65 9.10
N ASP A 307 4.57 -7.68 9.98
CA ASP A 307 4.84 -7.84 11.42
C ASP A 307 3.72 -8.61 12.11
N LEU A 308 2.48 -8.38 11.69
CA LEU A 308 1.29 -8.93 12.36
C LEU A 308 1.13 -10.44 12.14
N ILE A 309 1.27 -10.92 10.90
CA ILE A 309 1.04 -12.33 10.59
C ILE A 309 2.06 -13.26 11.27
N PRO A 310 3.38 -13.01 11.29
CA PRO A 310 4.32 -13.88 11.98
C PRO A 310 4.17 -13.75 13.49
N SER A 311 3.84 -12.56 14.02
CA SER A 311 3.59 -12.38 15.45
C SER A 311 2.41 -13.25 15.91
N ALA A 312 1.29 -13.22 15.19
CA ALA A 312 0.11 -14.02 15.51
C ALA A 312 0.40 -15.53 15.34
N VAL A 313 1.00 -15.93 14.22
CA VAL A 313 1.34 -17.34 13.94
C VAL A 313 2.27 -17.90 15.00
N CYS A 314 3.34 -17.19 15.35
CA CYS A 314 4.26 -17.62 16.40
C CYS A 314 3.57 -17.69 17.77
N GLY A 315 2.67 -16.75 18.08
CA GLY A 315 1.86 -16.79 19.29
C GLY A 315 1.02 -18.06 19.39
N TYR A 316 0.27 -18.40 18.34
CA TYR A 316 -0.55 -19.62 18.32
C TYR A 316 0.27 -20.90 18.42
N LEU A 317 1.45 -20.94 17.79
CA LEU A 317 2.35 -22.09 17.89
C LEU A 317 2.88 -22.27 19.32
N GLN A 318 3.15 -21.18 20.04
CA GLN A 318 3.57 -21.23 21.45
C GLN A 318 2.45 -21.70 22.37
N GLU A 319 1.21 -21.23 22.16
CA GLU A 319 0.04 -21.69 22.93
C GLU A 319 -0.19 -23.20 22.76
N GLN A 320 -0.06 -23.73 21.54
CA GLN A 320 -0.20 -25.16 21.27
C GLN A 320 0.88 -26.01 21.96
N GLN A 321 2.12 -25.52 21.99
CA GLN A 321 3.21 -26.18 22.69
C GLN A 321 2.95 -26.23 24.21
N GLN A 322 2.48 -25.13 24.80
CA GLN A 322 2.17 -25.06 26.22
C GLN A 322 0.97 -25.93 26.61
N ALA A 323 -0.06 -26.01 25.76
CA ALA A 323 -1.25 -26.85 26.01
C ALA A 323 -0.97 -28.37 25.87
N SER A 324 0.16 -28.75 25.27
CA SER A 324 0.57 -30.14 25.09
C SER A 324 1.52 -30.65 26.20
N THR A 325 1.85 -29.80 27.16
CA THR A 325 2.65 -30.09 28.37
C THR A 325 1.77 -30.16 29.61
#